data_AF-A0A3A8I4S8-F1
#
_entry.id   AF-A0A3A8I4S8-F1
#
_cell.length_a   1.000
_cell.length_b   1.000
_cell.length_c   1.000
_cell.angle_alpha   90.00
_cell.angle_beta   90.00
_cell.angle_gamma   90.00
#
_symmetry.space_group_name_H-M   'P 1'
#
loop_
_entity.id
_entity.type
_entity.pdbx_description
1 polymer ?
#
loop_
_entity_poly.entity_id
_entity_poly.type
_entity_poly.pdbx_seq_one_letter_code
_entity_poly.pdbx_strand_id
1 'polypeptide(L)'
;MRESPSVSTNDSTGTLAPVSPQRAESNLWFGMVLAHAAAAMLFCAVAFAADFYRMRGFWPPASALPGRFVPSLAGVLLVAGGVLLHGALRRVAGPRRARGWMLGVLFAGTGFLATQAAWLHGLWWHRDLRIPDSGVFASVLYGLSAVQAAHAAVVLTGLLRATLRTLRGFDARAPLRRALPGWWCTTVMYGVLFAVVYLP
;
A
#
# COMPACT_ATOMS: atom_id res chain seq x y z
N MET A 1 -40.38 5.09 37.72
CA MET A 1 -39.75 5.68 36.52
C MET A 1 -38.78 6.75 36.99
N ARG A 2 -37.46 6.52 36.89
CA ARG A 2 -36.44 7.56 37.11
C ARG A 2 -35.95 7.97 35.73
N GLU A 3 -36.18 9.22 35.37
CA GLU A 3 -35.63 9.82 34.16
C GLU A 3 -34.12 10.01 34.35
N SER A 4 -33.34 9.43 33.44
CA SER A 4 -31.90 9.67 33.36
C SER A 4 -31.68 11.05 32.74
N PRO A 5 -30.82 11.92 33.32
CA PRO A 5 -30.61 13.25 32.78
C PRO A 5 -29.88 13.17 31.43
N SER A 6 -30.47 13.81 30.42
CA SER A 6 -29.82 14.07 29.14
C SER A 6 -28.67 15.05 29.35
N VAL A 7 -27.43 14.57 29.25
CA VAL A 7 -26.25 15.44 29.22
C VAL A 7 -26.30 16.27 27.94
N SER A 8 -26.66 17.54 28.08
CA SER A 8 -26.55 18.54 27.01
C SER A 8 -25.06 18.80 26.75
N THR A 9 -24.59 18.47 25.55
CA THR A 9 -23.20 18.72 25.12
C THR A 9 -22.98 20.14 24.60
N ASN A 10 -24.00 20.99 24.63
CA ASN A 10 -23.90 22.37 24.15
C ASN A 10 -23.68 23.32 25.33
N ASP A 11 -22.41 23.60 25.60
CA ASP A 11 -22.00 24.71 26.44
C ASP A 11 -22.35 26.04 25.74
N SER A 12 -22.94 26.98 26.49
CA SER A 12 -23.47 28.26 25.99
C SER A 12 -22.41 29.26 25.50
N THR A 13 -21.13 28.87 25.56
CA THR A 13 -19.97 29.69 25.16
C THR A 13 -19.45 29.39 23.76
N GLY A 14 -20.06 28.45 23.01
CA GLY A 14 -19.66 28.15 21.63
C GLY A 14 -18.26 27.53 21.48
N THR A 15 -17.59 27.21 22.59
CA THR A 15 -16.27 26.59 22.58
C THR A 15 -16.45 25.08 22.50
N LEU A 16 -16.13 24.49 21.34
CA LEU A 16 -16.13 23.03 21.18
C LEU A 16 -15.20 22.43 22.24
N ALA A 17 -15.73 21.51 23.06
CA ALA A 17 -14.94 20.79 24.04
C ALA A 17 -13.68 20.18 23.38
N PRO A 18 -12.51 20.23 24.03
CA PRO A 18 -11.27 19.71 23.47
C PRO A 18 -11.44 18.24 23.08
N VAL A 19 -11.07 17.91 21.84
CA VAL A 19 -11.22 16.56 21.30
C VAL A 19 -10.45 15.57 22.17
N SER A 20 -11.13 14.53 22.68
CA SER A 20 -10.46 13.51 23.48
C SER A 20 -9.35 12.81 22.66
N PRO A 21 -8.23 12.39 23.28
CA PRO A 21 -7.14 11.71 22.59
C PRO A 21 -7.60 10.50 21.77
N GLN A 22 -8.59 9.75 22.27
CA GLN A 22 -9.19 8.60 21.59
C GLN A 22 -9.96 8.99 20.32
N ARG A 23 -10.72 10.10 20.37
CA ARG A 23 -11.44 10.63 19.20
C ARG A 23 -10.44 11.15 18.14
N ALA A 24 -9.37 11.81 18.57
CA ALA A 24 -8.30 12.25 17.66
C ALA A 24 -7.60 11.05 16.97
N GLU A 25 -7.27 9.98 17.69
CA GLU A 25 -6.68 8.77 17.11
C GLU A 25 -7.65 8.08 16.12
N SER A 26 -8.93 8.01 16.46
CA SER A 26 -9.97 7.40 15.60
C SER A 26 -10.14 8.18 14.30
N ASN A 27 -10.18 9.52 14.36
CA ASN A 27 -10.27 10.38 13.17
C ASN A 27 -9.04 10.21 12.26
N LEU A 28 -7.84 10.11 12.84
CA LEU A 28 -6.61 9.88 12.09
C LEU A 28 -6.61 8.50 11.39
N TRP A 29 -7.08 7.46 12.09
CA TRP A 29 -7.20 6.13 11.51
C TRP A 29 -8.23 6.11 10.37
N PHE A 30 -9.39 6.74 10.59
CA PHE A 30 -10.45 6.82 9.59
C PHE A 30 -10.02 7.59 8.34
N GLY A 31 -9.44 8.78 8.52
CA GLY A 31 -8.92 9.58 7.40
C GLY A 31 -7.84 8.83 6.62
N MET A 32 -7.00 8.04 7.30
CA MET A 32 -6.02 7.18 6.64
C MET A 32 -6.71 6.10 5.80
N VAL A 33 -7.69 5.37 6.33
CA VAL A 33 -8.43 4.36 5.55
C VAL A 33 -9.10 4.97 4.32
N LEU A 34 -9.72 6.14 4.46
CA LEU A 34 -10.32 6.87 3.32
C LEU A 34 -9.30 7.22 2.24
N ALA A 35 -8.10 7.70 2.63
CA ALA A 35 -7.04 8.01 1.67
C ALA A 35 -6.60 6.77 0.88
N HIS A 36 -6.50 5.61 1.54
CA HIS A 36 -6.17 4.34 0.89
C HIS A 36 -7.30 3.86 -0.03
N ALA A 37 -8.56 4.01 0.39
CA ALA A 37 -9.72 3.68 -0.44
C ALA A 37 -9.75 4.53 -1.72
N ALA A 38 -9.49 5.84 -1.62
CA ALA A 38 -9.39 6.72 -2.78
C ALA A 38 -8.27 6.30 -3.74
N ALA A 39 -7.09 5.95 -3.22
CA ALA A 39 -5.99 5.43 -4.03
C ALA A 39 -6.36 4.10 -4.74
N ALA A 40 -7.04 3.19 -4.03
CA ALA A 40 -7.53 1.94 -4.61
C ALA A 40 -8.58 2.19 -5.70
N MET A 41 -9.49 3.15 -5.53
CA MET A 41 -10.47 3.53 -6.55
C MET A 41 -9.81 4.08 -7.81
N LEU A 42 -8.86 5.02 -7.65
CA LEU A 42 -8.06 5.53 -8.77
C LEU A 42 -7.36 4.40 -9.52
N PHE A 43 -6.75 3.47 -8.77
CA PHE A 43 -6.07 2.32 -9.34
C PHE A 43 -7.02 1.40 -10.11
N CYS A 44 -8.18 1.09 -9.54
CA CYS A 44 -9.21 0.28 -10.19
C CYS A 44 -9.73 0.96 -11.46
N ALA A 45 -9.92 2.28 -11.47
CA ALA A 45 -10.35 3.01 -12.66
C ALA A 45 -9.35 2.85 -13.82
N VAL A 46 -8.05 2.93 -13.55
CA VAL A 46 -7.00 2.70 -14.56
C VAL A 46 -6.98 1.24 -15.02
N ALA A 47 -7.17 0.29 -14.09
CA ALA A 47 -7.25 -1.13 -14.41
C ALA A 47 -8.46 -1.46 -15.31
N PHE A 48 -9.64 -0.88 -15.04
CA PHE A 48 -10.82 -1.01 -15.89
C PHE A 48 -10.60 -0.39 -17.26
N ALA A 49 -9.95 0.77 -17.33
CA ALA A 49 -9.59 1.38 -18.61
C ALA A 49 -8.67 0.46 -19.43
N ALA A 50 -7.71 -0.20 -18.79
CA ALA A 50 -6.84 -1.17 -19.45
C ALA A 50 -7.62 -2.34 -20.06
N ASP A 51 -8.55 -2.91 -19.30
CA ASP A 51 -9.36 -4.04 -19.76
C ASP A 51 -10.31 -3.65 -20.91
N PHE A 52 -10.85 -2.43 -20.86
CA PHE A 52 -11.60 -1.88 -21.99
C PHE A 52 -10.79 -1.82 -23.29
N TYR A 53 -9.53 -1.40 -23.23
CA TYR A 53 -8.66 -1.40 -24.42
C TYR A 53 -8.24 -2.81 -24.85
N ARG A 54 -8.09 -3.73 -23.90
CA ARG A 54 -7.86 -5.15 -24.21
C ARG A 54 -9.00 -5.74 -25.02
N MET A 55 -10.25 -5.52 -24.60
CA MET A 55 -11.43 -6.00 -25.33
C MET A 55 -11.52 -5.44 -26.76
N ARG A 56 -10.89 -4.30 -27.03
CA ARG A 56 -10.80 -3.67 -28.36
C ARG A 56 -9.63 -4.19 -29.21
N GLY A 57 -8.85 -5.15 -28.72
CA GLY A 57 -7.74 -5.75 -29.47
C GLY A 57 -6.42 -4.98 -29.41
N PHE A 58 -6.29 -3.97 -28.54
CA PHE A 58 -5.04 -3.20 -28.36
C PHE A 58 -4.05 -3.86 -27.37
N TRP A 59 -4.25 -5.15 -27.06
CA TRP A 59 -3.41 -5.89 -26.12
C TRP A 59 -2.42 -6.79 -26.87
N PRO A 60 -1.17 -6.91 -26.41
CA PRO A 60 -0.20 -7.80 -27.04
C PRO A 60 -0.67 -9.27 -26.98
N PRO A 61 -0.35 -10.08 -28.01
CA PRO A 61 -0.61 -11.51 -28.00
C PRO A 61 0.16 -12.19 -26.85
N ALA A 62 -0.33 -13.34 -26.39
CA ALA A 62 0.23 -14.03 -25.22
C ALA A 62 1.73 -14.35 -25.34
N SER A 63 2.23 -14.56 -26.57
CA SER A 63 3.65 -14.78 -26.87
C SER A 63 4.54 -13.55 -26.67
N ALA A 64 3.96 -12.35 -26.70
CA ALA A 64 4.65 -11.07 -26.52
C ALA A 64 4.52 -10.50 -25.10
N LEU A 65 3.80 -11.18 -24.19
CA LEU A 65 3.66 -10.74 -22.81
C LEU A 65 4.98 -10.88 -22.03
N PRO A 66 5.25 -9.97 -21.07
CA PRO A 66 6.38 -10.11 -20.16
C PRO A 66 6.31 -11.39 -19.32
N GLY A 67 7.48 -11.93 -18.98
CA GLY A 67 7.58 -13.11 -18.11
C GLY A 67 6.97 -12.88 -16.72
N ARG A 68 6.39 -13.94 -16.13
CA ARG A 68 5.65 -13.85 -14.85
C ARG A 68 6.50 -14.11 -13.61
N PHE A 69 7.69 -14.69 -13.77
CA PHE A 69 8.50 -15.18 -12.65
C PHE A 69 8.95 -14.06 -11.71
N VAL A 70 9.61 -13.02 -12.25
CA VAL A 70 10.11 -11.88 -11.45
C VAL A 70 8.96 -11.12 -10.77
N PRO A 71 7.85 -10.78 -11.46
CA PRO A 71 6.67 -10.21 -10.80
C PRO A 71 6.08 -11.10 -9.71
N SER A 72 6.05 -12.43 -9.92
CA SER A 72 5.53 -13.34 -8.90
C SER A 72 6.38 -13.31 -7.63
N LEU A 73 7.70 -13.29 -7.77
CA LEU A 73 8.63 -13.15 -6.64
C LEU A 73 8.43 -11.83 -5.89
N ALA A 74 8.22 -10.73 -6.62
CA ALA A 74 7.89 -9.44 -6.02
C ALA A 74 6.56 -9.51 -5.21
N GLY A 75 5.54 -10.19 -5.74
CA GLY A 75 4.29 -10.43 -5.01
C GLY A 75 4.48 -11.23 -3.72
N VAL A 76 5.34 -12.26 -3.74
CA VAL A 76 5.69 -13.04 -2.55
C VAL A 76 6.33 -12.16 -1.47
N LEU A 77 7.21 -11.23 -1.84
CA LEU A 77 7.82 -10.28 -0.89
C LEU A 77 6.76 -9.42 -0.18
N LEU A 78 5.74 -8.93 -0.90
CA LEU A 78 4.64 -8.17 -0.28
C LEU A 78 3.84 -9.00 0.72
N VAL A 79 3.46 -10.22 0.35
CA VAL A 79 2.71 -11.12 1.23
C VAL A 79 3.54 -11.47 2.46
N ALA A 80 4.82 -11.83 2.28
CA ALA A 80 5.74 -12.12 3.37
C ALA A 80 5.91 -10.92 4.31
N GLY A 81 6.07 -9.70 3.77
CA GLY A 81 6.13 -8.49 4.57
C GLY A 81 4.84 -8.21 5.36
N GLY A 82 3.67 -8.60 4.84
CA GLY A 82 2.40 -8.50 5.55
C GLY A 82 2.33 -9.45 6.75
N VAL A 83 2.80 -10.68 6.58
CA VAL A 83 2.94 -11.66 7.68
C VAL A 83 3.94 -11.15 8.73
N LEU A 84 5.08 -10.62 8.30
CA LEU A 84 6.08 -10.03 9.18
C LEU A 84 5.53 -8.82 9.95
N LEU A 85 4.69 -7.99 9.31
CA LEU A 85 4.07 -6.83 9.95
C LEU A 85 3.11 -7.23 11.07
N HIS A 86 2.27 -8.25 10.82
CA HIS A 86 1.44 -8.85 11.87
C HIS A 86 2.29 -9.44 13.01
N GLY A 87 3.40 -10.10 12.67
CA GLY A 87 4.33 -10.63 13.66
C GLY A 87 5.04 -9.55 14.47
N ALA A 88 5.37 -8.40 13.87
CA ALA A 88 5.94 -7.24 14.55
C ALA A 88 4.95 -6.64 15.54
N LEU A 89 3.69 -6.50 15.15
CA LEU A 89 2.61 -5.99 16.02
C LEU A 89 2.38 -6.84 17.27
N ARG A 90 2.41 -8.16 17.12
CA ARG A 90 2.29 -9.09 18.26
C ARG A 90 3.46 -8.99 19.25
N ARG A 91 4.62 -8.52 18.78
CA ARG A 91 5.87 -8.48 19.56
C ARG A 91 6.27 -7.08 20.00
N VAL A 92 5.48 -6.05 19.68
CA VAL A 92 5.82 -4.64 19.93
C VAL A 92 6.01 -4.30 21.41
N ALA A 93 5.39 -5.07 22.32
CA ALA A 93 5.61 -4.93 23.76
C ALA A 93 7.05 -5.29 24.21
N GLY A 94 7.79 -6.06 23.40
CA GLY A 94 9.18 -6.41 23.63
C GLY A 94 10.09 -5.78 22.56
N PRO A 95 10.62 -4.56 22.78
CA PRO A 95 11.27 -3.77 21.73
C PRO A 95 12.46 -4.48 21.06
N ARG A 96 13.25 -5.27 21.81
CA ARG A 96 14.36 -6.06 21.24
C ARG A 96 13.89 -7.12 20.24
N ARG A 97 12.77 -7.79 20.54
CA ARG A 97 12.19 -8.83 19.67
C ARG A 97 11.45 -8.23 18.47
N ALA A 98 10.80 -7.08 18.64
CA ALA A 98 10.09 -6.39 17.55
C ALA A 98 11.04 -5.87 16.45
N ARG A 99 12.25 -5.44 16.81
CA ARG A 99 13.24 -4.87 15.88
C ARG A 99 13.52 -5.75 14.66
N GLY A 100 13.83 -7.04 14.88
CA GLY A 100 14.13 -7.96 13.78
C GLY A 100 12.95 -8.11 12.81
N TRP A 101 11.73 -8.16 13.33
CA TRP A 101 10.52 -8.24 12.53
C TRP A 101 10.28 -6.96 11.73
N MET A 102 10.44 -5.79 12.36
CA MET A 102 10.29 -4.49 11.69
C MET A 102 11.33 -4.28 10.58
N LEU A 103 12.59 -4.66 10.83
CA LEU A 103 13.62 -4.66 9.80
C LEU A 103 13.29 -5.63 8.66
N GLY A 104 12.75 -6.81 8.98
CA GLY A 104 12.27 -7.76 7.98
C GLY A 104 11.15 -7.19 7.10
N VAL A 105 10.17 -6.47 7.69
CA VAL A 105 9.11 -5.79 6.93
C VAL A 105 9.72 -4.73 6.00
N LEU A 106 10.65 -3.92 6.50
CA LEU A 106 11.33 -2.90 5.69
C LEU A 106 12.08 -3.55 4.53
N PHE A 107 12.84 -4.61 4.79
CA PHE A 107 13.58 -5.34 3.77
C PHE A 107 12.67 -5.96 2.72
N ALA A 108 11.54 -6.55 3.13
CA ALA A 108 10.56 -7.10 2.20
C ALA A 108 9.95 -5.99 1.31
N GLY A 109 9.62 -4.84 1.89
CA GLY A 109 9.05 -3.70 1.15
C GLY A 109 10.04 -3.00 0.22
N THR A 110 11.27 -2.75 0.67
CA THR A 110 12.33 -2.20 -0.18
C THR A 110 12.74 -3.19 -1.26
N GLY A 111 12.82 -4.48 -0.92
CA GLY A 111 13.07 -5.57 -1.86
C GLY A 111 12.01 -5.61 -2.96
N PHE A 112 10.72 -5.56 -2.59
CA PHE A 112 9.62 -5.45 -3.56
C PHE A 112 9.80 -4.28 -4.54
N LEU A 113 10.05 -3.07 -4.02
CA LEU A 113 10.24 -1.87 -4.84
C LEU A 113 11.47 -1.99 -5.75
N ALA A 114 12.59 -2.51 -5.22
CA ALA A 114 13.82 -2.71 -5.99
C ALA A 114 13.63 -3.75 -7.10
N THR A 115 12.97 -4.89 -6.80
CA THR A 115 12.64 -5.91 -7.80
C THR A 115 11.74 -5.35 -8.89
N GLN A 116 10.69 -4.59 -8.52
CA GLN A 116 9.81 -3.93 -9.50
C GLN A 116 10.55 -2.91 -10.36
N ALA A 117 11.38 -2.06 -9.76
CA ALA A 117 12.17 -1.08 -10.49
C ALA A 117 13.14 -1.75 -11.47
N ALA A 118 13.87 -2.77 -11.02
CA ALA A 118 14.81 -3.52 -11.86
C ALA A 118 14.09 -4.24 -13.01
N TRP A 119 12.92 -4.84 -12.74
CA TRP A 119 12.11 -5.51 -13.75
C TRP A 119 11.61 -4.53 -14.83
N LEU A 120 11.01 -3.42 -14.40
CA LEU A 120 10.51 -2.39 -15.32
C LEU A 120 11.62 -1.71 -16.12
N HIS A 121 12.79 -1.51 -15.49
CA HIS A 121 13.98 -1.01 -16.17
C HIS A 121 14.48 -2.01 -17.22
N GLY A 122 14.49 -3.31 -16.89
CA GLY A 122 14.78 -4.39 -17.84
C GLY A 122 13.84 -4.36 -19.04
N LEU A 123 12.53 -4.25 -18.82
CA LEU A 123 11.54 -4.15 -19.90
C LEU A 123 11.74 -2.91 -20.78
N TRP A 124 12.04 -1.76 -20.15
CA TRP A 124 12.23 -0.51 -20.86
C TRP A 124 13.45 -0.52 -21.79
N TRP A 125 14.54 -1.16 -21.34
CA TRP A 125 15.83 -1.10 -22.06
C TRP A 125 16.12 -2.32 -22.93
N HIS A 126 15.60 -3.50 -22.57
CA HIS A 126 15.97 -4.76 -23.22
C HIS A 126 14.81 -5.41 -23.98
N ARG A 127 13.58 -4.91 -23.84
CA ARG A 127 12.38 -5.44 -24.52
C ARG A 127 11.64 -4.36 -25.31
N ASP A 128 12.26 -3.20 -25.49
CA ASP A 128 11.75 -2.03 -26.23
C ASP A 128 10.33 -1.60 -25.85
N LEU A 129 9.87 -1.94 -24.64
CA LEU A 129 8.59 -1.49 -24.09
C LEU A 129 8.71 -0.04 -23.62
N ARG A 130 8.80 0.89 -24.57
CA ARG A 130 8.94 2.33 -24.30
C ARG A 130 7.63 3.08 -24.51
N ILE A 131 7.38 4.07 -23.68
CA ILE A 131 6.29 5.03 -23.89
C ILE A 131 6.82 6.17 -24.78
N PRO A 132 6.08 6.61 -25.81
CA PRO A 132 4.74 6.17 -26.23
C PRO A 132 4.75 5.03 -27.27
N ASP A 133 5.92 4.66 -27.79
CA ASP A 133 6.07 3.83 -28.99
C ASP A 133 5.45 2.43 -28.89
N SER A 134 5.35 1.89 -27.67
CA SER A 134 4.77 0.57 -27.37
C SER A 134 3.27 0.58 -27.08
N GLY A 135 2.61 1.71 -27.32
CA GLY A 135 1.15 1.82 -27.30
C GLY A 135 0.51 1.68 -25.91
N VAL A 136 -0.78 1.30 -25.91
CA VAL A 136 -1.64 1.29 -24.72
C VAL A 136 -1.12 0.36 -23.63
N PHE A 137 -0.58 -0.80 -24.00
CA PHE A 137 -0.05 -1.78 -23.04
C PHE A 137 1.07 -1.21 -22.17
N ALA A 138 2.07 -0.57 -22.78
CA ALA A 138 3.17 0.04 -22.03
C ALA A 138 2.67 1.15 -21.11
N SER A 139 1.79 2.02 -21.60
CA SER A 139 1.16 3.07 -20.79
C SER A 139 0.42 2.51 -19.57
N VAL A 140 -0.32 1.41 -19.72
CA VAL A 140 -0.98 0.72 -18.59
C VAL A 140 0.04 0.10 -17.64
N LEU A 141 1.01 -0.66 -18.16
CA LEU A 141 2.04 -1.33 -17.37
C LEU A 141 2.78 -0.33 -16.47
N TYR A 142 3.31 0.75 -17.04
CA TYR A 142 4.06 1.76 -16.30
C TYR A 142 3.15 2.64 -15.45
N GLY A 143 1.94 2.98 -15.93
CA GLY A 143 0.98 3.80 -15.19
C GLY A 143 0.50 3.12 -13.92
N LEU A 144 0.01 1.87 -14.01
CA LEU A 144 -0.37 1.07 -12.85
C LEU A 144 0.84 0.84 -11.94
N SER A 145 1.99 0.48 -12.50
CA SER A 145 3.19 0.26 -11.69
C SER A 145 3.64 1.52 -10.94
N ALA A 146 3.55 2.69 -11.55
CA ALA A 146 3.95 3.96 -10.93
C ALA A 146 3.01 4.35 -9.79
N VAL A 147 1.69 4.29 -9.99
CA VAL A 147 0.71 4.57 -8.93
C VAL A 147 0.90 3.61 -7.76
N GLN A 148 1.12 2.33 -8.06
CA GLN A 148 1.34 1.33 -7.05
C GLN A 148 2.67 1.52 -6.29
N ALA A 149 3.77 1.79 -7.00
CA ALA A 149 5.06 2.05 -6.38
C ALA A 149 5.03 3.31 -5.51
N ALA A 150 4.35 4.37 -5.95
CA ALA A 150 4.18 5.59 -5.17
C ALA A 150 3.41 5.32 -3.87
N HIS A 151 2.30 4.57 -3.96
CA HIS A 151 1.53 4.17 -2.79
C HIS A 151 2.36 3.32 -1.81
N ALA A 152 3.04 2.29 -2.33
CA ALA A 152 3.94 1.44 -1.54
C ALA A 152 5.03 2.25 -0.84
N ALA A 153 5.63 3.24 -1.52
CA ALA A 153 6.68 4.11 -0.97
C ALA A 153 6.17 4.99 0.18
N VAL A 154 4.93 5.51 0.09
CA VAL A 154 4.30 6.26 1.19
C VAL A 154 4.11 5.36 2.42
N VAL A 155 3.56 4.16 2.23
CA VAL A 155 3.38 3.18 3.31
C VAL A 155 4.71 2.80 3.94
N LEU A 156 5.73 2.53 3.12
CA LEU A 156 7.07 2.13 3.56
C LEU A 156 7.77 3.24 4.32
N THR A 157 7.59 4.51 3.91
CA THR A 157 8.09 5.68 4.64
C THR A 157 7.45 5.77 6.03
N GLY A 158 6.15 5.50 6.14
CA GLY A 158 5.44 5.41 7.42
C GLY A 158 6.02 4.32 8.33
N LEU A 159 6.26 3.13 7.78
CA LEU A 159 6.89 2.01 8.49
C LEU A 159 8.33 2.30 8.90
N LEU A 160 9.11 2.98 8.05
CA LEU A 160 10.47 3.39 8.37
C LEU A 160 10.47 4.34 9.56
N ARG A 161 9.60 5.36 9.54
CA ARG A 161 9.44 6.29 10.68
C ARG A 161 9.05 5.55 11.97
N ALA A 162 8.12 4.59 11.89
CA ALA A 162 7.74 3.77 13.05
C ALA A 162 8.90 2.90 13.57
N THR A 163 9.70 2.34 12.66
CA THR A 163 10.89 1.53 12.98
C THR A 163 11.95 2.38 13.66
N LEU A 164 12.27 3.55 13.12
CA LEU A 164 13.22 4.48 13.72
C LEU A 164 12.78 4.91 15.13
N ARG A 165 11.47 5.15 15.35
CA ARG A 165 10.93 5.43 16.69
C ARG A 165 11.17 4.27 17.66
N THR A 166 10.92 3.04 17.23
CA THR A 166 11.15 1.83 18.04
C THR A 166 12.64 1.62 18.36
N LEU A 167 13.52 1.89 17.39
CA LEU A 167 14.97 1.81 17.59
C LEU A 167 15.45 2.82 18.63
N ARG A 168 14.84 4.02 18.65
CA ARG A 168 15.07 5.07 19.66
C ARG A 168 14.38 4.78 21.01
N GLY A 169 13.64 3.68 21.14
CA GLY A 169 12.99 3.27 22.39
C GLY A 169 11.60 3.84 22.63
N PHE A 170 11.01 4.55 21.66
CA PHE A 170 9.64 5.06 21.77
C PHE A 170 8.60 3.99 21.41
N ASP A 171 7.40 4.10 21.98
CA ASP A 171 6.27 3.27 21.55
C ASP A 171 5.88 3.60 20.10
N ALA A 172 5.76 2.55 19.29
CA ALA A 172 5.38 2.62 17.89
C ALA A 172 4.15 1.75 17.57
N ARG A 173 3.44 1.22 18.58
CA ARG A 173 2.27 0.36 18.36
C ARG A 173 1.18 1.04 17.54
N ALA A 174 0.83 2.29 17.88
CA ALA A 174 -0.16 3.06 17.14
C ALA A 174 0.25 3.33 15.66
N PRO A 175 1.46 3.79 15.33
CA PRO A 175 1.87 3.95 13.94
C PRO A 175 1.99 2.62 13.18
N LEU A 176 2.45 1.52 13.78
CA LEU A 176 2.43 0.20 13.14
C LEU A 176 1.01 -0.27 12.80
N ARG A 177 0.05 -0.08 13.72
CA ARG A 177 -1.37 -0.43 13.49
C ARG A 177 -1.98 0.38 12.36
N ARG A 178 -1.56 1.64 12.19
CA ARG A 178 -1.99 2.51 11.09
C ARG A 178 -1.37 2.14 9.75
N ALA A 179 -0.18 1.54 9.74
CA ALA A 179 0.46 1.09 8.50
C ALA A 179 -0.15 -0.19 7.91
N LEU A 180 -0.86 -0.98 8.71
CA LEU A 180 -1.49 -2.25 8.29
C LEU A 180 -2.45 -2.11 7.10
N PRO A 181 -3.47 -1.22 7.16
CA PRO A 181 -4.37 -1.01 6.03
C PRO A 181 -3.61 -0.62 4.75
N GLY A 182 -2.58 0.22 4.88
CA GLY A 182 -1.78 0.64 3.74
C GLY A 182 -0.95 -0.47 3.12
N TRP A 183 -0.38 -1.34 3.94
CA TRP A 183 0.34 -2.52 3.45
C TRP A 183 -0.57 -3.46 2.67
N TRP A 184 -1.76 -3.76 3.20
CA TRP A 184 -2.71 -4.64 2.53
C TRP A 184 -3.32 -4.00 1.29
N CYS A 185 -3.64 -2.71 1.32
CA CYS A 185 -4.05 -1.95 0.14
C CYS A 185 -2.99 -2.07 -0.97
N THR A 186 -1.72 -1.87 -0.63
CA THR A 186 -0.60 -2.10 -1.55
C THR A 186 -0.60 -3.54 -2.07
N THR A 187 -0.75 -4.54 -1.20
CA THR A 187 -0.76 -5.95 -1.64
C THR A 187 -1.89 -6.25 -2.62
N VAL A 188 -3.10 -5.72 -2.36
CA VAL A 188 -4.27 -5.89 -3.25
C VAL A 188 -4.08 -5.17 -4.57
N MET A 189 -3.61 -3.91 -4.56
CA MET A 189 -3.28 -3.16 -5.78
C MET A 189 -2.26 -3.91 -6.64
N TYR A 190 -1.26 -4.54 -6.01
CA TYR A 190 -0.30 -5.37 -6.75
C TYR A 190 -0.95 -6.63 -7.33
N GLY A 191 -1.84 -7.29 -6.60
CA GLY A 191 -2.59 -8.44 -7.11
C GLY A 191 -3.43 -8.08 -8.33
N VAL A 192 -4.10 -6.93 -8.30
CA VAL A 192 -4.86 -6.40 -9.46
C VAL A 192 -3.92 -6.07 -10.61
N LEU A 193 -2.79 -5.38 -10.34
CA LEU A 193 -1.76 -5.13 -11.35
C LEU A 193 -1.31 -6.44 -12.01
N PHE A 194 -1.02 -7.44 -11.18
CA PHE A 194 -0.51 -8.72 -11.62
C PHE A 194 -1.52 -9.42 -12.54
N ALA A 195 -2.78 -9.43 -12.14
CA ALA A 195 -3.87 -9.99 -12.94
C ALA A 195 -4.08 -9.23 -14.25
N VAL A 196 -4.09 -7.90 -14.20
CA VAL A 196 -4.34 -7.08 -15.38
C VAL A 196 -3.19 -7.13 -16.37
N VAL A 197 -1.93 -7.26 -15.94
CA VAL A 197 -0.78 -7.12 -16.85
C VAL A 197 -0.18 -8.46 -17.27
N TYR A 198 -0.10 -9.41 -16.34
CA TYR A 198 0.69 -10.63 -16.53
C TYR A 198 -0.16 -11.88 -16.71
N LEU A 199 -1.45 -11.85 -16.37
CA LEU A 199 -2.38 -12.92 -16.68
C LEU A 199 -3.07 -12.68 -18.04
N PRO A 200 -3.36 -13.76 -18.79
CA PRO A 200 -4.00 -13.67 -20.10
C PRO A 200 -5.48 -13.33 -19.98
#